data_AF-A0AAW6FI11-F1
#
_entry.id   AF-A0AAW6FI11-F1
#
_cell.length_a   1.000
_cell.length_b   1.000
_cell.length_c   1.000
_cell.angle_alpha   90.00
_cell.angle_beta   90.00
_cell.angle_gamma   90.00
#
_symmetry.space_group_name_H-M   'P 1'
#
loop_
_entity.id
_entity.type
_entity.pdbx_description
1 polymer ?
#
loop_
_entity_poly.entity_id
_entity_poly.type
_entity_poly.pdbx_seq_one_letter_code
_entity_poly.pdbx_strand_id
1 'polypeptide(L)'
;MRKIVNPFIVTGKIDPAYFCDREEESARLIRSLDNGNNLVIISPRRMGKTGLIQFCYEKPEWKKTYYTFFIDILHTSSLREFTYTLGKEIYETLLPRSKRMTQLFMQTLKSISGKFGFDPLSNTPTFSLELGDIDRPEYTLDEIFVYLAKADKPCIIAIDEFQQIAKYPEKNIEALLRTHIQKINNCHFIFAGSERHMMQNMFVSASRPFYHSADMLELSAIPDEKYIPFIVGNFNKFGKSISEDTAKRVYALFQGHTYYIQKTFNEGFADTENNKECTISILQQSIDRLLSDNDTIFREILSNIPERQKEVLYAIAKDGEARQVTSSAFIKRHRLASASAVQSAIKKLLDKDFITEINKTYSLTDRLFALWIKTVYGTGFRL
;
A
#
# COMPACT_ATOMS: atom_id res chain seq x y z
N MET A 1 21.08 16.00 10.77
CA MET A 1 20.49 14.65 10.78
C MET A 1 19.49 14.57 11.92
N ARG A 2 18.25 14.15 11.68
CA ARG A 2 17.25 13.95 12.75
C ARG A 2 17.77 12.85 13.67
N LYS A 3 17.81 13.06 14.99
CA LYS A 3 18.18 12.00 15.94
C LYS A 3 17.09 10.93 15.87
N ILE A 4 17.40 9.78 15.27
CA ILE A 4 16.46 8.67 15.16
C ILE A 4 16.34 8.06 16.56
N VAL A 5 15.15 8.18 17.14
CA VAL A 5 14.86 7.72 18.51
C VAL A 5 14.46 6.24 18.49
N ASN A 6 13.91 5.74 17.38
CA ASN A 6 13.40 4.38 17.25
C ASN A 6 13.79 3.79 15.87
N PRO A 7 14.46 2.63 15.82
CA PRO A 7 14.88 2.01 14.57
C PRO A 7 13.75 1.33 13.78
N PHE A 8 12.58 1.13 14.38
CA PHE A 8 11.43 0.51 13.73
C PHE A 8 10.50 1.58 13.17
N ILE A 9 10.62 1.88 11.88
CA ILE A 9 9.92 3.01 11.25
C ILE A 9 8.56 2.55 10.70
N VAL A 10 7.48 3.16 11.17
CA VAL A 10 6.10 2.82 10.78
C VAL A 10 5.55 3.76 9.71
N THR A 11 5.98 5.02 9.69
CA THR A 11 5.46 6.05 8.80
C THR A 11 6.56 6.89 8.16
N GLY A 12 6.28 7.39 6.96
CA GLY A 12 7.17 8.26 6.22
C GLY A 12 8.40 7.54 5.65
N LYS A 13 9.41 8.34 5.33
CA LYS A 13 10.63 7.88 4.67
C LYS A 13 11.49 7.04 5.60
N ILE A 14 11.83 5.83 5.16
CA ILE A 14 12.71 4.90 5.86
C ILE A 14 14.15 5.14 5.40
N ASP A 15 15.07 5.41 6.33
CA ASP A 15 16.49 5.48 6.01
C ASP A 15 17.02 4.09 5.63
N PRO A 16 17.91 3.97 4.62
CA PRO A 16 18.43 2.67 4.19
C PRO A 16 18.97 1.78 5.31
N ALA A 17 19.50 2.36 6.39
CA ALA A 17 20.00 1.60 7.54
C ALA A 17 18.91 0.86 8.34
N TYR A 18 17.63 1.23 8.16
CA TYR A 18 16.46 0.63 8.83
C TYR A 18 15.48 0.01 7.82
N PHE A 19 15.87 -0.12 6.55
CA PHE A 19 15.09 -0.82 5.55
C PHE A 19 15.49 -2.29 5.54
N CYS A 20 14.58 -3.16 5.99
CA CYS A 20 14.88 -4.59 6.11
C CYS A 20 14.73 -5.32 4.78
N ASP A 21 15.82 -5.96 4.35
CA ASP A 21 15.86 -6.88 3.22
C ASP A 21 15.32 -6.26 1.91
N ARG A 22 14.66 -7.06 1.05
CA ARG A 22 14.19 -6.68 -0.30
C ARG A 22 15.29 -6.34 -1.31
N GLU A 23 16.48 -6.92 -1.15
CA GLU A 23 17.60 -6.67 -2.06
C GLU A 23 17.30 -7.14 -3.49
N GLU A 24 16.73 -8.34 -3.63
CA GLU A 24 16.36 -8.91 -4.93
C GLU A 24 15.21 -8.14 -5.59
N GLU A 25 14.17 -7.81 -4.84
CA GLU A 25 13.02 -7.05 -5.37
C GLU A 25 13.42 -5.63 -5.75
N SER A 26 14.29 -4.98 -4.96
CA SER A 26 14.85 -3.67 -5.30
C SER A 26 15.69 -3.75 -6.57
N ALA A 27 16.59 -4.72 -6.66
CA ALA A 27 17.45 -4.91 -7.83
C ALA A 27 16.63 -5.21 -9.09
N ARG A 28 15.57 -6.02 -8.97
CA ARG A 28 14.67 -6.33 -10.07
C ARG A 28 13.86 -5.12 -10.53
N LEU A 29 13.33 -4.34 -9.59
CA LEU A 29 12.61 -3.11 -9.88
C LEU A 29 13.50 -2.10 -10.62
N ILE A 30 14.73 -1.89 -10.11
CA ILE A 30 15.71 -0.99 -10.73
C ILE A 30 16.07 -1.47 -12.14
N ARG A 31 16.48 -2.73 -12.25
CA ARG A 31 16.86 -3.33 -13.53
C ARG A 31 15.73 -3.24 -14.57
N SER A 32 14.48 -3.46 -14.17
CA SER A 32 13.35 -3.44 -15.11
C SER A 32 13.14 -2.05 -15.70
N LEU A 33 13.08 -1.02 -14.85
CA LEU A 33 12.84 0.35 -15.31
C LEU A 33 14.06 0.92 -16.06
N ASP A 34 15.29 0.61 -15.64
CA ASP A 34 16.50 1.04 -16.36
C ASP A 34 16.62 0.40 -17.76
N ASN A 35 16.00 -0.78 -17.98
CA ASN A 35 15.88 -1.40 -19.30
C ASN A 35 14.65 -0.91 -20.10
N GLY A 36 13.93 0.10 -19.61
CA GLY A 36 12.81 0.72 -20.29
C GLY A 36 11.46 0.02 -20.12
N ASN A 37 11.38 -1.03 -19.29
CA ASN A 37 10.14 -1.76 -19.06
C ASN A 37 9.32 -1.12 -17.94
N ASN A 38 7.99 -1.13 -18.07
CA ASN A 38 7.09 -0.84 -16.94
C ASN A 38 7.02 -2.07 -16.01
N LEU A 39 6.74 -1.84 -14.72
CA LEU A 39 6.61 -2.91 -13.72
C LEU A 39 5.27 -2.83 -12.99
N VAL A 40 4.73 -3.99 -12.65
CA VAL A 40 3.57 -4.17 -11.77
C VAL A 40 4.04 -4.76 -10.45
N ILE A 41 3.72 -4.11 -9.33
CA ILE A 41 4.02 -4.62 -7.98
C ILE A 41 2.71 -5.05 -7.31
N ILE A 42 2.59 -6.35 -7.05
CA ILE A 42 1.43 -6.93 -6.38
C ILE A 42 1.84 -7.46 -5.02
N SER A 43 1.10 -7.07 -3.98
CA SER A 43 1.23 -7.70 -2.68
C SER A 43 -0.02 -7.43 -1.84
N PRO A 44 -0.33 -8.27 -0.84
CA PRO A 44 -1.32 -7.90 0.17
C PRO A 44 -1.05 -6.52 0.78
N ARG A 45 -2.10 -5.88 1.34
CA ARG A 45 -1.95 -4.63 2.11
C ARG A 45 -0.91 -4.84 3.22
N ARG A 46 -0.21 -3.76 3.57
CA ARG A 46 0.72 -3.72 4.71
C ARG A 46 1.98 -4.61 4.60
N MET A 47 2.36 -5.01 3.38
CA MET A 47 3.59 -5.77 3.08
C MET A 47 4.82 -4.92 2.69
N GLY A 48 4.67 -3.60 2.59
CA GLY A 48 5.79 -2.67 2.34
C GLY A 48 6.03 -2.27 0.88
N LYS A 49 5.04 -2.37 -0.03
CA LYS A 49 5.16 -1.89 -1.43
C LYS A 49 5.62 -0.45 -1.53
N THR A 50 4.92 0.46 -0.85
CA THR A 50 5.23 1.89 -0.82
C THR A 50 6.65 2.15 -0.31
N GLY A 51 7.05 1.45 0.76
CA GLY A 51 8.39 1.52 1.30
C GLY A 51 9.47 1.08 0.29
N LEU A 52 9.23 -0.01 -0.44
CA LEU A 52 10.13 -0.51 -1.49
C LEU A 52 10.31 0.49 -2.64
N ILE A 53 9.21 1.05 -3.14
CA ILE A 53 9.24 2.04 -4.23
C ILE A 53 10.02 3.29 -3.79
N GLN A 54 9.69 3.84 -2.62
CA GLN A 54 10.35 5.02 -2.08
C GLN A 54 11.83 4.77 -1.76
N PHE A 55 12.17 3.56 -1.28
CA PHE A 55 13.56 3.16 -1.07
C PHE A 55 14.35 3.18 -2.38
N CYS A 56 13.77 2.70 -3.48
CA CYS A 56 14.40 2.73 -4.80
C CYS A 56 14.54 4.16 -5.35
N TYR A 57 13.56 5.04 -5.09
CA TYR A 57 13.65 6.47 -5.47
C TYR A 57 14.85 7.20 -4.86
N GLU A 58 15.33 6.75 -3.70
CA GLU A 58 16.46 7.36 -3.01
C GLU A 58 17.82 6.82 -3.45
N LYS A 59 17.84 5.79 -4.30
CA LYS A 59 19.08 5.26 -4.87
C LYS A 59 19.76 6.36 -5.70
N PRO A 60 21.09 6.57 -5.55
CA PRO A 60 21.79 7.68 -6.21
C PRO A 60 21.60 7.74 -7.72
N GLU A 61 21.50 6.57 -8.36
CA GLU A 61 21.27 6.37 -9.79
C GLU A 61 19.95 7.00 -10.21
N TRP A 62 18.88 6.77 -9.43
CA TRP A 62 17.56 7.30 -9.74
C TRP A 62 17.38 8.74 -9.33
N LYS A 63 17.82 9.09 -8.11
CA LYS A 63 17.66 10.43 -7.53
C LYS A 63 18.29 11.54 -8.38
N LYS A 64 19.38 11.25 -9.09
CA LYS A 64 20.07 12.20 -9.96
C LYS A 64 19.45 12.26 -11.36
N THR A 65 19.02 11.12 -11.87
CA THR A 65 18.67 10.91 -13.29
C THR A 65 17.19 11.16 -13.56
N TYR A 66 16.30 10.76 -12.64
CA TYR A 66 14.85 10.78 -12.88
C TYR A 66 14.11 11.79 -12.02
N TYR A 67 12.99 12.28 -12.54
CA TYR A 67 11.91 12.77 -11.68
C TYR A 67 11.02 11.61 -11.23
N THR A 68 10.93 11.41 -9.93
CA THR A 68 10.15 10.32 -9.33
C THR A 68 8.85 10.86 -8.75
N PHE A 69 7.72 10.30 -9.17
CA PHE A 69 6.38 10.65 -8.68
C PHE A 69 5.74 9.43 -8.04
N PHE A 70 5.03 9.63 -6.92
CA PHE A 70 4.26 8.59 -6.25
C PHE A 70 2.85 9.08 -6.08
N ILE A 71 1.89 8.42 -6.72
CA ILE A 71 0.49 8.83 -6.77
C ILE A 71 -0.35 7.71 -6.15
N ASP A 72 -0.92 7.96 -4.99
CA ASP A 72 -1.91 7.08 -4.38
C ASP A 72 -3.30 7.47 -4.87
N ILE A 73 -3.98 6.55 -5.55
CA ILE A 73 -5.31 6.79 -6.13
C ILE A 73 -6.44 6.12 -5.34
N LEU A 74 -6.16 5.54 -4.17
CA LEU A 74 -7.14 4.78 -3.37
C LEU A 74 -8.46 5.53 -3.14
N HIS A 75 -8.38 6.83 -2.88
CA HIS A 75 -9.53 7.68 -2.54
C HIS A 75 -10.25 8.27 -3.75
N THR A 76 -9.76 8.02 -4.96
CA THR A 76 -10.38 8.55 -6.16
C THR A 76 -11.52 7.63 -6.63
N SER A 77 -12.57 8.23 -7.17
CA SER A 77 -13.82 7.57 -7.56
C SER A 77 -14.23 7.85 -9.00
N SER A 78 -13.48 8.69 -9.71
CA SER A 78 -13.75 9.11 -11.09
C SER A 78 -12.45 9.46 -11.82
N LEU A 79 -12.53 9.55 -13.15
CA LEU A 79 -11.40 10.03 -13.97
C LEU A 79 -11.02 11.47 -13.60
N ARG A 80 -12.01 12.30 -13.25
CA ARG A 80 -11.75 13.68 -12.81
C ARG A 80 -10.89 13.74 -11.56
N GLU A 81 -11.22 12.95 -10.54
CA GLU A 81 -10.43 12.87 -9.32
C GLU A 81 -9.05 12.27 -9.57
N PHE A 82 -8.94 11.25 -10.42
CA PHE A 82 -7.65 10.71 -10.85
C PHE A 82 -6.76 11.77 -11.51
N THR A 83 -7.29 12.49 -12.51
CA THR A 83 -6.55 13.54 -13.23
C THR A 83 -6.13 14.67 -12.29
N TYR A 84 -7.00 15.06 -11.36
CA TYR A 84 -6.68 16.03 -10.32
C TYR A 84 -5.52 15.57 -9.44
N THR A 85 -5.62 14.38 -8.85
CA THR A 85 -4.61 13.82 -7.94
C THR A 85 -3.27 13.65 -8.64
N LEU A 86 -3.27 13.14 -9.88
CA LEU A 86 -2.07 13.01 -10.70
C LEU A 86 -1.41 14.37 -10.96
N GLY A 87 -2.19 15.37 -11.39
CA GLY A 87 -1.67 16.70 -11.68
C GLY A 87 -1.13 17.40 -10.44
N LYS A 88 -1.83 17.27 -9.31
CA LYS A 88 -1.42 17.83 -8.01
C LYS A 88 -0.10 17.23 -7.53
N GLU A 89 0.02 15.90 -7.52
CA GLU A 89 1.25 15.21 -7.08
C GLU A 89 2.46 15.57 -7.95
N ILE A 90 2.26 15.65 -9.27
CA ILE A 90 3.32 16.10 -10.18
C ILE A 90 3.76 17.53 -9.85
N TYR A 91 2.82 18.45 -9.70
CA TYR A 91 3.12 19.83 -9.35
C TYR A 91 3.84 19.95 -8.00
N GLU A 92 3.31 19.35 -6.94
CA GLU A 92 3.87 19.45 -5.58
C GLU A 92 5.26 18.84 -5.50
N THR A 93 5.53 17.78 -6.27
CA THR A 93 6.85 17.16 -6.39
C THR A 93 7.84 18.07 -7.14
N LEU A 94 7.39 18.77 -8.19
CA LEU A 94 8.24 19.63 -9.01
C LEU A 94 8.56 20.97 -8.35
N LEU A 95 7.61 21.54 -7.61
CA LEU A 95 7.72 22.86 -7.00
C LEU A 95 9.03 23.07 -6.22
N PRO A 96 9.45 22.18 -5.28
CA PRO A 96 10.72 22.32 -4.58
C PRO A 96 11.95 21.89 -5.40
N ARG A 97 11.76 21.19 -6.53
CA ARG A 97 12.85 20.59 -7.32
C ARG A 97 13.29 21.44 -8.50
N SER A 98 12.37 22.09 -9.21
CA SER A 98 12.68 22.90 -10.39
C SER A 98 11.58 23.90 -10.72
N LYS A 99 11.88 25.19 -10.52
CA LYS A 99 10.99 26.30 -10.92
C LYS A 99 10.69 26.29 -12.42
N ARG A 100 11.71 26.00 -13.25
CA ARG A 100 11.56 25.90 -14.71
C ARG A 100 10.55 24.82 -15.09
N MET A 101 10.66 23.63 -14.48
CA MET A 101 9.77 22.52 -14.81
C MET A 101 8.37 22.71 -14.27
N THR A 102 8.24 23.40 -13.12
CA THR A 102 6.93 23.84 -12.61
C THR A 102 6.27 24.81 -13.59
N GLN A 103 7.00 25.82 -14.09
CA GLN A 103 6.45 26.74 -15.09
C GLN A 103 6.05 26.03 -16.39
N LEU A 104 6.87 25.10 -16.88
CA LEU A 104 6.55 24.32 -18.08
C LEU A 104 5.27 23.49 -17.88
N PHE A 105 5.10 22.86 -16.71
CA PHE A 105 3.90 22.12 -16.37
C PHE A 105 2.65 23.00 -16.48
N MET A 106 2.70 24.17 -15.85
CA MET A 106 1.58 25.11 -15.81
C MET A 106 1.25 25.69 -17.20
N GLN A 107 2.27 25.93 -18.04
CA GLN A 107 2.10 26.36 -19.43
C GLN A 107 1.53 25.26 -20.32
N THR A 108 1.76 23.99 -19.98
CA THR A 108 1.25 22.85 -20.74
C THR A 108 -0.23 22.59 -20.42
N LEU A 109 -0.64 22.82 -19.17
CA LEU A 109 -2.02 22.65 -18.70
C LEU A 109 -2.94 23.82 -19.10
N LYS A 110 -3.15 24.00 -20.41
CA LYS A 110 -3.98 25.08 -20.96
C LYS A 110 -5.44 24.94 -20.61
N SER A 111 -5.93 23.72 -20.38
CA SER A 111 -7.30 23.46 -19.98
C SER A 111 -7.67 24.12 -18.65
N ILE A 112 -6.68 24.33 -17.77
CA ILE A 112 -6.84 24.84 -16.41
C ILE A 112 -5.91 26.01 -16.11
N SER A 113 -5.26 26.59 -17.13
CA SER A 113 -4.22 27.60 -16.95
C SER A 113 -4.69 28.88 -16.25
N GLY A 114 -5.97 29.25 -16.42
CA GLY A 114 -6.57 30.42 -15.76
C GLY A 114 -6.97 30.21 -14.30
N LYS A 115 -6.75 29.00 -13.75
CA LYS A 115 -7.16 28.59 -12.40
C LYS A 115 -5.98 28.52 -11.43
N PHE A 116 -4.77 28.72 -11.93
CA PHE A 116 -3.58 28.79 -11.09
C PHE A 116 -3.42 30.17 -10.47
N GLY A 117 -3.21 30.17 -9.15
CA GLY A 117 -2.91 31.35 -8.37
C GLY A 117 -1.44 31.71 -8.46
N PHE A 118 -1.10 32.86 -7.88
CA PHE A 118 0.28 33.32 -7.71
C PHE A 118 0.48 33.74 -6.27
N ASP A 119 1.58 33.30 -5.66
CA ASP A 119 2.04 33.86 -4.40
C ASP A 119 2.76 35.19 -4.70
N PRO A 120 2.22 36.34 -4.28
CA PRO A 120 2.78 37.65 -4.56
C PRO A 120 4.14 37.91 -3.88
N LEU A 121 4.50 37.14 -2.83
CA LEU A 121 5.79 37.30 -2.14
C LEU A 121 6.91 36.50 -2.81
N SER A 122 6.63 35.26 -3.19
CA SER A 122 7.64 34.37 -3.78
C SER A 122 7.68 34.43 -5.31
N ASN A 123 6.69 35.09 -5.92
CA ASN A 123 6.40 35.08 -7.36
C ASN A 123 6.40 33.65 -7.95
N THR A 124 5.99 32.69 -7.11
CA THR A 124 5.80 31.31 -7.55
C THR A 124 4.32 31.11 -7.83
N PRO A 125 3.99 30.39 -8.92
CA PRO A 125 2.62 29.96 -9.14
C PRO A 125 2.18 29.10 -7.94
N THR A 126 0.92 29.15 -7.54
CA THR A 126 0.32 28.25 -6.55
C THR A 126 -0.65 27.29 -7.25
N PHE A 127 -0.69 26.03 -6.82
CA PHE A 127 -1.70 25.07 -7.28
C PHE A 127 -3.00 25.31 -6.54
N SER A 128 -3.67 26.43 -6.84
CA SER A 128 -5.02 26.77 -6.34
C SER A 128 -6.13 26.05 -7.10
N LEU A 129 -5.81 24.93 -7.76
CA LEU A 129 -6.76 24.18 -8.54
C LEU A 129 -7.71 23.45 -7.61
N GLU A 130 -9.00 23.63 -7.84
CA GLU A 130 -10.04 22.83 -7.19
C GLU A 130 -10.47 21.70 -8.14
N LEU A 131 -11.05 20.64 -7.57
CA LEU A 131 -11.56 19.52 -8.37
C LEU A 131 -12.61 19.99 -9.41
N GLY A 132 -13.38 21.02 -9.07
CA GLY A 132 -14.38 21.64 -9.93
C GLY A 132 -13.80 22.35 -11.15
N ASP A 133 -12.51 22.69 -11.15
CA ASP A 133 -11.85 23.35 -12.27
C ASP A 133 -11.50 22.39 -13.42
N ILE A 134 -11.59 21.07 -13.19
CA ILE A 134 -11.36 20.06 -14.24
C ILE A 134 -12.67 19.73 -14.95
N ASP A 135 -13.00 20.54 -15.96
CA ASP A 135 -14.19 20.35 -16.79
C ASP A 135 -14.07 19.14 -17.73
N ARG A 136 -12.90 18.98 -18.39
CA ARG A 136 -12.61 17.94 -19.38
C ARG A 136 -11.44 17.07 -18.93
N PRO A 137 -11.68 16.07 -18.07
CA PRO A 137 -10.60 15.34 -17.42
C PRO A 137 -9.72 14.53 -18.39
N GLU A 138 -10.26 14.03 -19.51
CA GLU A 138 -9.49 13.35 -20.56
C GLU A 138 -8.50 14.30 -21.23
N TYR A 139 -8.92 15.54 -21.49
CA TYR A 139 -8.10 16.54 -22.16
C TYR A 139 -7.00 17.06 -21.22
N THR A 140 -7.34 17.35 -19.96
CA THR A 140 -6.33 17.70 -18.94
C THR A 140 -5.35 16.55 -18.71
N LEU A 141 -5.81 15.30 -18.74
CA LEU A 141 -4.94 14.13 -18.63
C LEU A 141 -3.95 14.06 -19.80
N ASP A 142 -4.41 14.27 -21.04
CA ASP A 142 -3.53 14.35 -22.20
C ASP A 142 -2.46 15.43 -22.03
N GLU A 143 -2.83 16.62 -21.57
CA GLU A 143 -1.88 17.71 -21.31
C GLU A 143 -0.83 17.32 -20.24
N ILE A 144 -1.22 16.59 -19.18
CA ILE A 144 -0.28 16.04 -18.19
C ILE A 144 0.71 15.07 -18.85
N PHE A 145 0.24 14.15 -19.69
CA PHE A 145 1.13 13.21 -20.40
C PHE A 145 2.02 13.90 -21.42
N VAL A 146 1.52 14.93 -22.12
CA VAL A 146 2.32 15.77 -23.03
C VAL A 146 3.43 16.48 -22.28
N TYR A 147 3.16 16.96 -21.06
CA TYR A 147 4.20 17.52 -20.20
C TYR A 147 5.25 16.47 -19.83
N LEU A 148 4.83 15.32 -19.32
CA LEU A 148 5.75 14.25 -18.89
C LEU A 148 6.67 13.80 -20.03
N ALA A 149 6.14 13.74 -21.25
CA ALA A 149 6.91 13.40 -22.45
C ALA A 149 7.99 14.44 -22.80
N LYS A 150 7.80 15.70 -22.40
CA LYS A 150 8.70 16.84 -22.66
C LYS A 150 9.56 17.23 -21.46
N ALA A 151 9.49 16.48 -20.36
CA ALA A 151 10.29 16.77 -19.18
C ALA A 151 11.79 16.73 -19.52
N ASP A 152 12.59 17.61 -18.91
CA ASP A 152 14.04 17.71 -19.17
C ASP A 152 14.85 16.56 -18.55
N LYS A 153 14.18 15.71 -17.76
CA LYS A 153 14.67 14.44 -17.24
C LYS A 153 13.63 13.35 -17.50
N PRO A 154 14.05 12.08 -17.63
CA PRO A 154 13.12 10.97 -17.64
C PRO A 154 12.35 10.90 -16.32
N CYS A 155 11.13 10.40 -16.37
CA CYS A 155 10.24 10.31 -15.21
C CYS A 155 9.96 8.86 -14.82
N ILE A 156 9.88 8.58 -13.52
CA ILE A 156 9.34 7.35 -12.97
C ILE A 156 8.04 7.70 -12.25
N ILE A 157 6.93 7.09 -12.67
CA ILE A 157 5.59 7.35 -12.14
C ILE A 157 5.09 6.08 -11.47
N ALA A 158 5.04 6.07 -10.15
CA ALA A 158 4.36 5.01 -9.40
C ALA A 158 2.91 5.40 -9.16
N ILE A 159 1.98 4.55 -9.58
CA ILE A 159 0.55 4.68 -9.29
C ILE A 159 0.19 3.55 -8.33
N ASP A 160 -0.07 3.88 -7.06
CA ASP A 160 -0.47 2.93 -6.03
C ASP A 160 -1.98 2.75 -5.98
N GLU A 161 -2.40 1.55 -5.59
CA GLU A 161 -3.78 1.06 -5.69
C GLU A 161 -4.35 1.20 -7.13
N PHE A 162 -3.52 0.91 -8.14
CA PHE A 162 -3.84 1.08 -9.56
C PHE A 162 -5.15 0.41 -9.99
N GLN A 163 -5.53 -0.71 -9.35
CA GLN A 163 -6.78 -1.40 -9.64
C GLN A 163 -8.03 -0.54 -9.42
N GLN A 164 -7.90 0.56 -8.66
CA GLN A 164 -8.99 1.49 -8.38
C GLN A 164 -9.61 2.07 -9.66
N ILE A 165 -8.83 2.24 -10.74
CA ILE A 165 -9.36 2.74 -12.02
C ILE A 165 -10.45 1.85 -12.63
N ALA A 166 -10.45 0.55 -12.29
CA ALA A 166 -11.44 -0.40 -12.78
C ALA A 166 -12.80 -0.25 -12.07
N LYS A 167 -12.85 0.50 -10.98
CA LYS A 167 -14.06 0.76 -10.17
C LYS A 167 -14.73 2.09 -10.52
N TYR A 168 -14.12 2.91 -11.38
CA TYR A 168 -14.70 4.18 -11.81
C TYR A 168 -15.97 3.96 -12.65
N PRO A 169 -16.95 4.87 -12.58
CA PRO A 169 -18.17 4.78 -13.38
C PRO A 169 -17.91 4.99 -14.87
N GLU A 170 -16.85 5.71 -15.24
CA GLU A 170 -16.46 5.94 -16.63
C GLU A 170 -16.00 4.66 -17.32
N LYS A 171 -16.35 4.53 -18.60
CA LYS A 171 -15.95 3.38 -19.42
C LYS A 171 -14.58 3.60 -20.04
N ASN A 172 -13.87 2.51 -20.30
CA ASN A 172 -12.61 2.49 -21.07
C ASN A 172 -11.43 3.26 -20.45
N ILE A 173 -11.45 3.54 -19.14
CA ILE A 173 -10.33 4.21 -18.46
C ILE A 173 -9.01 3.45 -18.63
N GLU A 174 -9.04 2.12 -18.52
CA GLU A 174 -7.86 1.29 -18.77
C GLU A 174 -7.28 1.52 -20.18
N ALA A 175 -8.14 1.57 -21.20
CA ALA A 175 -7.71 1.75 -22.59
C ALA A 175 -7.19 3.17 -22.86
N LEU A 176 -7.81 4.18 -22.24
CA LEU A 176 -7.35 5.57 -22.30
C LEU A 176 -5.93 5.67 -21.73
N LEU A 177 -5.72 5.22 -20.49
CA LEU A 177 -4.41 5.25 -19.85
C LEU A 177 -3.36 4.45 -20.63
N ARG A 178 -3.73 3.25 -21.11
CA ARG A 178 -2.83 2.44 -21.94
C ARG A 178 -2.36 3.19 -23.18
N THR A 179 -3.25 3.94 -23.83
CA THR A 179 -2.93 4.72 -25.03
C THR A 179 -1.89 5.82 -24.76
N HIS A 180 -1.97 6.49 -23.61
CA HIS A 180 -0.96 7.48 -23.22
C HIS A 180 0.37 6.81 -22.84
N ILE A 181 0.31 5.78 -21.98
CA ILE A 181 1.49 5.08 -21.45
C ILE A 181 2.29 4.39 -22.56
N GLN A 182 1.64 3.87 -23.60
CA GLN A 182 2.35 3.19 -24.69
C GLN A 182 3.12 4.16 -25.61
N LYS A 183 2.70 5.43 -25.70
CA LYS A 183 3.29 6.42 -26.63
C LYS A 183 4.41 7.24 -25.99
N ILE A 184 4.52 7.21 -24.66
CA ILE A 184 5.46 8.05 -23.91
C ILE A 184 6.79 7.33 -23.69
N ASN A 185 7.86 7.86 -24.28
CA ASN A 185 9.20 7.23 -24.21
C ASN A 185 10.07 7.78 -23.08
N ASN A 186 9.75 8.97 -22.57
CA ASN A 186 10.50 9.64 -21.50
C ASN A 186 10.04 9.21 -20.09
N CYS A 187 9.17 8.22 -19.98
CA CYS A 187 8.54 7.84 -18.73
C CYS A 187 8.45 6.33 -18.56
N HIS A 188 8.66 5.87 -17.34
CA HIS A 188 8.44 4.49 -16.94
C HIS A 188 7.45 4.44 -15.76
N PHE A 189 6.64 3.41 -15.74
CA PHE A 189 5.52 3.28 -14.81
C PHE A 189 5.70 2.11 -13.86
N ILE A 190 5.37 2.33 -12.59
CA ILE A 190 5.21 1.29 -11.58
C ILE A 190 3.72 1.26 -11.21
N PHE A 191 3.04 0.17 -11.54
CA PHE A 191 1.64 -0.05 -11.14
C PHE A 191 1.61 -0.89 -9.86
N ALA A 192 1.32 -0.27 -8.72
CA ALA A 192 1.24 -0.98 -7.45
C ALA A 192 -0.23 -1.22 -7.06
N GLY A 193 -0.51 -2.37 -6.45
CA GLY A 193 -1.86 -2.70 -6.04
C GLY A 193 -1.94 -3.78 -4.98
N SER A 194 -2.97 -3.71 -4.13
CA SER A 194 -3.19 -4.69 -3.06
C SER A 194 -4.15 -5.83 -3.41
N GLU A 195 -5.03 -5.62 -4.38
CA GLU A 195 -5.98 -6.64 -4.86
C GLU A 195 -5.35 -7.54 -5.91
N ARG A 196 -4.69 -8.61 -5.44
CA ARG A 196 -3.96 -9.57 -6.29
C ARG A 196 -4.75 -10.03 -7.50
N HIS A 197 -5.99 -10.49 -7.31
CA HIS A 197 -6.83 -11.00 -8.41
C HIS A 197 -7.15 -9.93 -9.45
N MET A 198 -7.48 -8.70 -9.02
CA MET A 198 -7.81 -7.63 -9.95
C MET A 198 -6.58 -7.18 -10.73
N MET A 199 -5.46 -6.97 -10.05
CA MET A 199 -4.19 -6.61 -10.68
C MET A 199 -3.71 -7.70 -11.65
N GLN A 200 -3.71 -8.97 -11.24
CA GLN A 200 -3.35 -10.08 -12.14
C GLN A 200 -4.28 -10.14 -13.36
N ASN A 201 -5.59 -9.98 -13.18
CA ASN A 201 -6.54 -9.97 -14.28
C ASN A 201 -6.26 -8.82 -15.27
N MET A 202 -5.95 -7.62 -14.79
CA MET A 202 -5.66 -6.45 -15.64
C MET A 202 -4.42 -6.65 -16.53
N PHE A 203 -3.37 -7.30 -16.03
CA PHE A 203 -2.09 -7.41 -16.75
C PHE A 203 -1.84 -8.77 -17.43
N VAL A 204 -2.57 -9.83 -17.06
CA VAL A 204 -2.40 -11.19 -17.58
C VAL A 204 -3.58 -11.66 -18.45
N SER A 205 -4.74 -11.03 -18.38
CA SER A 205 -5.88 -11.42 -19.21
C SER A 205 -5.82 -10.78 -20.61
N ALA A 206 -5.87 -11.59 -21.66
CA ALA A 206 -5.88 -11.14 -23.05
C ALA A 206 -7.06 -10.23 -23.43
N SER A 207 -8.13 -10.22 -22.62
CA SER A 207 -9.30 -9.34 -22.83
C SER A 207 -9.14 -7.94 -22.26
N ARG A 208 -8.06 -7.65 -21.53
CA ARG A 208 -7.83 -6.36 -20.85
C ARG A 208 -6.81 -5.50 -21.60
N PRO A 209 -6.97 -4.15 -21.60
CA PRO A 209 -6.05 -3.25 -22.31
C PRO A 209 -4.58 -3.33 -21.86
N PHE A 210 -4.32 -3.63 -20.60
CA PHE A 210 -2.97 -3.74 -20.03
C PHE A 210 -2.34 -5.15 -20.18
N TYR A 211 -2.93 -6.03 -20.98
CA TYR A 211 -2.38 -7.36 -21.24
C TYR A 211 -0.92 -7.32 -21.69
N HIS A 212 -0.03 -7.98 -20.92
CA HIS A 212 1.42 -8.02 -21.13
C HIS A 212 2.08 -6.64 -21.36
N SER A 213 1.53 -5.57 -20.76
CA SER A 213 2.10 -4.23 -20.90
C SER A 213 3.28 -3.93 -19.97
N ALA A 214 3.54 -4.80 -18.99
CA ALA A 214 4.49 -4.59 -17.91
C ALA A 214 4.94 -5.92 -17.28
N ASP A 215 6.14 -5.93 -16.70
CA ASP A 215 6.69 -7.07 -15.99
C ASP A 215 6.08 -7.20 -14.59
N MET A 216 5.86 -8.43 -14.12
CA MET A 216 5.17 -8.70 -12.85
C MET A 216 6.15 -8.99 -11.71
N LEU A 217 6.04 -8.24 -10.61
CA LEU A 217 6.76 -8.45 -9.35
C LEU A 217 5.75 -8.68 -8.22
N GLU A 218 5.70 -9.90 -7.68
CA GLU A 218 4.88 -10.22 -6.52
C GLU A 218 5.73 -10.15 -5.25
N LEU A 219 5.32 -9.35 -4.27
CA LEU A 219 6.01 -9.29 -2.97
C LEU A 219 5.36 -10.28 -2.00
N SER A 220 6.17 -11.23 -1.55
CA SER A 220 5.84 -12.11 -0.43
C SER A 220 6.26 -11.50 0.91
N ALA A 221 5.93 -12.19 2.01
CA ALA A 221 6.53 -11.91 3.31
C ALA A 221 8.07 -11.99 3.21
N ILE A 222 8.77 -11.11 3.93
CA ILE A 222 10.24 -11.20 4.08
C ILE A 222 10.53 -12.42 4.94
N PRO A 223 11.43 -13.34 4.54
CA PRO A 223 11.76 -14.52 5.33
C PRO A 223 12.16 -14.18 6.77
N ASP A 224 11.77 -15.01 7.73
CA ASP A 224 12.12 -14.82 9.15
C ASP A 224 13.65 -14.87 9.36
N GLU A 225 14.35 -15.70 8.59
CA GLU A 225 15.82 -15.77 8.52
C GLU A 225 16.49 -14.42 8.26
N LYS A 226 15.79 -13.49 7.59
CA LYS A 226 16.24 -12.11 7.33
C LYS A 226 15.67 -11.13 8.35
N TYR A 227 14.38 -11.26 8.65
CA TYR A 227 13.66 -10.29 9.47
C TYR A 227 14.04 -10.36 10.95
N ILE A 228 14.28 -11.56 11.49
CA ILE A 228 14.63 -11.75 12.90
C ILE A 228 16.01 -11.17 13.23
N PRO A 229 17.09 -11.44 12.46
CA PRO A 229 18.37 -10.76 12.67
C PRO A 229 18.28 -9.23 12.55
N PHE A 230 17.45 -8.72 11.64
CA PHE A 230 17.20 -7.28 11.52
C PHE A 230 16.60 -6.70 12.82
N ILE A 231 15.61 -7.37 13.41
CA ILE A 231 14.98 -6.94 14.67
C ILE A 231 16.01 -6.95 15.80
N VAL A 232 16.65 -8.11 16.04
CA VAL A 232 17.62 -8.28 17.14
C VAL A 232 18.79 -7.31 17.00
N GLY A 233 19.32 -7.16 15.79
CA GLY A 233 20.41 -6.24 15.48
C GLY A 233 20.06 -4.78 15.79
N ASN A 234 18.83 -4.35 15.48
CA ASN A 234 18.37 -2.99 15.78
C ASN A 234 18.17 -2.74 17.27
N PHE A 235 17.68 -3.70 18.05
CA PHE A 235 17.66 -3.56 19.51
C PHE A 235 19.08 -3.37 20.06
N ASN A 236 20.00 -4.28 19.70
CA ASN A 236 21.38 -4.28 20.18
C ASN A 236 22.13 -2.99 19.83
N LYS A 237 21.96 -2.50 18.59
CA LYS A 237 22.60 -1.26 18.10
C LYS A 237 22.21 -0.04 18.91
N PHE A 238 21.03 -0.03 19.52
CA PHE A 238 20.53 1.09 20.33
C PHE A 238 20.61 0.80 21.84
N GLY A 239 21.44 -0.15 22.25
CA GLY A 239 21.68 -0.45 23.66
C GLY A 239 20.49 -1.09 24.36
N LYS A 240 19.64 -1.83 23.64
CA LYS A 240 18.57 -2.66 24.19
C LYS A 240 18.77 -4.10 23.70
N SER A 241 18.10 -5.09 24.27
CA SER A 241 18.17 -6.47 23.78
C SER A 241 16.80 -7.08 23.59
N ILE A 242 16.74 -8.17 22.82
CA ILE A 242 15.55 -9.01 22.65
C ILE A 242 16.01 -10.41 22.26
N SER A 243 15.34 -11.45 22.75
CA SER A 243 15.64 -12.82 22.35
C SER A 243 15.05 -13.15 20.96
N GLU A 244 15.74 -14.01 20.20
CA GLU A 244 15.24 -14.46 18.89
C GLU A 244 13.89 -15.16 18.98
N ASP A 245 13.65 -15.97 20.02
CA ASP A 245 12.37 -16.65 20.24
C ASP A 245 11.22 -15.64 20.38
N THR A 246 11.45 -14.58 21.15
CA THR A 246 10.47 -13.49 21.32
C THR A 246 10.18 -12.81 19.99
N ALA A 247 11.21 -12.51 19.20
CA ALA A 247 11.03 -11.90 17.90
C ALA A 247 10.27 -12.82 16.92
N LYS A 248 10.57 -14.12 16.93
CA LYS A 248 9.90 -15.15 16.10
C LYS A 248 8.42 -15.29 16.43
N ARG A 249 8.04 -15.21 17.71
CA ARG A 249 6.62 -15.25 18.11
C ARG A 249 5.81 -14.11 17.52
N VAL A 250 6.33 -12.88 17.56
CA VAL A 250 5.67 -11.72 16.93
C VAL A 250 5.60 -11.89 15.40
N TYR A 251 6.69 -12.34 14.78
CA TYR A 251 6.73 -12.59 13.34
C TYR A 251 5.67 -13.61 12.93
N ALA A 252 5.55 -14.72 13.67
CA ALA A 252 4.58 -15.78 13.42
C ALA A 252 3.13 -15.29 13.60
N LEU A 253 2.87 -14.50 14.66
CA LEU A 253 1.55 -13.94 14.94
C LEU A 253 1.03 -13.08 13.77
N PHE A 254 1.90 -12.28 13.16
CA PHE A 254 1.55 -11.40 12.05
C PHE A 254 1.91 -11.97 10.67
N GLN A 255 2.37 -13.23 10.60
CA GLN A 255 2.68 -13.96 9.37
C GLN A 255 3.53 -13.14 8.38
N GLY A 256 4.55 -12.43 8.87
CA GLY A 256 5.46 -11.65 8.03
C GLY A 256 4.89 -10.35 7.45
N HIS A 257 3.68 -9.91 7.83
CA HIS A 257 3.15 -8.62 7.40
C HIS A 257 3.93 -7.45 8.04
N THR A 258 4.80 -6.84 7.23
CA THR A 258 5.79 -5.82 7.62
C THR A 258 5.26 -4.73 8.54
N TYR A 259 4.10 -4.11 8.24
CA TYR A 259 3.55 -3.02 9.05
C TYR A 259 3.29 -3.43 10.50
N TYR A 260 2.62 -4.57 10.70
CA TYR A 260 2.24 -4.98 12.05
C TYR A 260 3.47 -5.34 12.87
N ILE A 261 4.42 -6.04 12.25
CA ILE A 261 5.68 -6.40 12.91
C ILE A 261 6.47 -5.13 13.28
N GLN A 262 6.63 -4.19 12.34
CA GLN A 262 7.29 -2.91 12.60
C GLN A 262 6.57 -2.11 13.69
N LYS A 263 5.24 -2.06 13.67
CA LYS A 263 4.46 -1.33 14.68
C LYS A 263 4.61 -1.96 16.07
N THR A 264 4.54 -3.28 16.18
CA THR A 264 4.73 -3.98 17.45
C THR A 264 6.12 -3.76 18.02
N PHE A 265 7.18 -3.86 17.20
CA PHE A 265 8.54 -3.58 17.69
C PHE A 265 8.82 -2.10 17.90
N ASN A 266 8.15 -1.19 17.17
CA ASN A 266 8.23 0.24 17.44
C ASN A 266 7.71 0.57 18.85
N GLU A 267 6.52 0.09 19.19
CA GLU A 267 5.95 0.25 20.54
C GLU A 267 6.80 -0.46 21.58
N GLY A 268 7.09 -1.75 21.39
CA GLY A 268 7.89 -2.53 22.34
C GLY A 268 9.28 -1.93 22.57
N PHE A 269 9.91 -1.38 21.53
CA PHE A 269 11.17 -0.67 21.67
C PHE A 269 11.01 0.62 22.48
N ALA A 270 9.93 1.38 22.30
CA ALA A 270 9.66 2.59 23.07
C ALA A 270 9.44 2.29 24.57
N ASP A 271 8.78 1.18 24.88
CA ASP A 271 8.50 0.76 26.26
C ASP A 271 9.66 0.03 26.94
N THR A 272 10.68 -0.38 26.18
CA THR A 272 11.87 -1.02 26.73
C THR A 272 12.86 0.04 27.19
N GLU A 273 13.24 0.03 28.47
CA GLU A 273 14.27 0.94 28.99
C GLU A 273 15.65 0.68 28.37
N ASN A 274 16.53 1.68 28.43
CA ASN A 274 17.91 1.52 27.95
C ASN A 274 18.65 0.45 28.76
N ASN A 275 19.45 -0.36 28.08
CA ASN A 275 20.20 -1.50 28.61
C ASN A 275 19.31 -2.60 29.24
N LYS A 276 18.03 -2.66 28.86
CA LYS A 276 17.10 -3.73 29.26
C LYS A 276 16.68 -4.57 28.06
N GLU A 277 16.15 -5.75 28.39
CA GLU A 277 15.57 -6.68 27.43
C GLU A 277 14.10 -6.34 27.17
N CYS A 278 13.72 -6.31 25.90
CA CYS A 278 12.34 -6.30 25.45
C CYS A 278 11.76 -7.70 25.62
N THR A 279 11.05 -7.90 26.73
CA THR A 279 10.44 -9.18 27.06
C THR A 279 9.16 -9.44 26.27
N ILE A 280 8.77 -10.72 26.18
CA ILE A 280 7.48 -11.13 25.62
C ILE A 280 6.29 -10.42 26.29
N SER A 281 6.38 -10.10 27.60
CA SER A 281 5.33 -9.38 28.32
C SER A 281 5.20 -7.94 27.85
N ILE A 282 6.32 -7.27 27.53
CA ILE A 282 6.28 -5.91 26.98
C ILE A 282 5.56 -5.94 25.63
N LEU A 283 5.93 -6.87 24.75
CA LEU A 283 5.32 -6.98 23.42
C LEU A 283 3.83 -7.37 23.49
N GLN A 284 3.44 -8.26 24.41
CA GLN A 284 2.03 -8.58 24.65
C GLN A 284 1.26 -7.32 25.06
N GLN A 285 1.77 -6.53 26.01
CA GLN A 285 1.17 -5.26 26.42
C GLN A 285 1.13 -4.22 25.29
N SER A 286 2.14 -4.20 24.41
CA SER A 286 2.13 -3.33 23.23
C SER A 286 1.03 -3.75 22.25
N ILE A 287 0.85 -5.04 21.98
CA ILE A 287 -0.24 -5.52 21.10
C ILE A 287 -1.60 -5.26 21.75
N ASP A 288 -1.76 -5.53 23.05
CA ASP A 288 -3.02 -5.29 23.76
C ASP A 288 -3.42 -3.81 23.73
N ARG A 289 -2.46 -2.89 23.87
CA ARG A 289 -2.68 -1.46 23.66
C ARG A 289 -3.13 -1.15 22.22
N LEU A 290 -2.46 -1.70 21.21
CA LEU A 290 -2.88 -1.50 19.81
C LEU A 290 -4.32 -1.97 19.57
N LEU A 291 -4.73 -3.08 20.18
CA LEU A 291 -6.12 -3.56 20.09
C LEU A 291 -7.09 -2.65 20.84
N SER A 292 -6.70 -2.17 22.02
CA SER A 292 -7.49 -1.22 22.82
C SER A 292 -7.69 0.12 22.11
N ASP A 293 -6.63 0.67 21.52
CA ASP A 293 -6.67 1.94 20.80
C ASP A 293 -7.59 1.90 19.57
N ASN A 294 -7.73 0.71 18.96
CA ASN A 294 -8.60 0.49 17.82
C ASN A 294 -9.99 -0.06 18.21
N ASP A 295 -10.29 -0.30 19.49
CA ASP A 295 -11.53 -0.96 19.93
C ASP A 295 -12.78 -0.20 19.45
N THR A 296 -12.81 1.12 19.64
CA THR A 296 -13.92 1.97 19.19
C THR A 296 -14.17 1.84 17.68
N ILE A 297 -13.09 1.94 16.88
CA ILE A 297 -13.17 1.86 15.42
C ILE A 297 -13.61 0.45 14.98
N PHE A 298 -13.10 -0.60 15.61
CA PHE A 298 -13.50 -1.98 15.30
C PHE A 298 -14.96 -2.28 15.68
N ARG A 299 -15.47 -1.71 16.78
CA ARG A 299 -16.90 -1.79 17.12
C ARG A 299 -17.78 -1.07 16.12
N GLU A 300 -17.38 0.10 15.66
CA GLU A 300 -18.09 0.85 14.62
C GLU A 300 -18.08 0.12 13.27
N ILE A 301 -16.94 -0.44 12.88
CA ILE A 301 -16.85 -1.30 11.69
C ILE A 301 -17.84 -2.46 11.82
N LEU A 302 -17.82 -3.17 12.95
CA LEU A 302 -18.75 -4.27 13.18
C LEU A 302 -20.21 -3.81 13.19
N SER A 303 -20.57 -2.69 13.81
CA SER A 303 -21.96 -2.25 13.91
C SER A 303 -22.61 -2.11 12.52
N ASN A 304 -21.82 -1.73 11.52
CA ASN A 304 -22.20 -1.58 10.11
C ASN A 304 -22.20 -2.89 9.29
N ILE A 305 -21.85 -4.03 9.90
CA ILE A 305 -21.88 -5.35 9.25
C ILE A 305 -23.16 -6.12 9.66
N PRO A 306 -23.98 -6.59 8.70
CA PRO A 306 -25.14 -7.44 8.97
C PRO A 306 -24.79 -8.71 9.76
N GLU A 307 -25.71 -9.16 10.61
CA GLU A 307 -25.50 -10.29 11.53
C GLU A 307 -24.97 -11.56 10.85
N ARG A 308 -25.58 -11.99 9.74
CA ARG A 308 -25.12 -13.16 8.98
C ARG A 308 -23.69 -13.02 8.44
N GLN A 309 -23.27 -11.80 8.10
CA GLN A 309 -21.90 -11.53 7.67
C GLN A 309 -20.95 -11.55 8.87
N LYS A 310 -21.37 -11.06 10.04
CA LYS A 310 -20.61 -11.15 11.30
C LYS A 310 -20.33 -12.60 11.69
N GLU A 311 -21.34 -13.48 11.63
CA GLU A 311 -21.18 -14.90 11.96
C GLU A 311 -20.03 -15.53 11.16
N VAL A 312 -19.99 -15.29 9.84
CA VAL A 312 -18.94 -15.78 8.95
C VAL A 312 -17.60 -15.10 9.21
N LEU A 313 -17.59 -13.78 9.42
CA LEU A 313 -16.38 -13.03 9.74
C LEU A 313 -15.72 -13.55 11.04
N TYR A 314 -16.51 -13.82 12.07
CA TYR A 314 -16.02 -14.39 13.34
C TYR A 314 -15.49 -15.81 13.16
N ALA A 315 -16.15 -16.63 12.34
CA ALA A 315 -15.68 -17.97 12.02
C ALA A 315 -14.30 -17.94 11.35
N ILE A 316 -14.11 -17.05 10.37
CA ILE A 316 -12.82 -16.87 9.68
C ILE A 316 -11.76 -16.34 10.65
N ALA A 317 -12.08 -15.35 11.48
CA ALA A 317 -11.13 -14.79 12.45
C ALA A 317 -10.67 -15.82 13.49
N LYS A 318 -11.56 -16.72 13.93
CA LYS A 318 -11.23 -17.79 14.89
C LYS A 318 -10.29 -18.83 14.30
N ASP A 319 -10.49 -19.20 13.04
CA ASP A 319 -9.62 -20.12 12.32
C ASP A 319 -8.29 -19.47 11.90
N GLY A 320 -8.26 -18.14 11.74
CA GLY A 320 -7.13 -17.36 11.22
C GLY A 320 -6.99 -17.49 9.71
N GLU A 321 -6.86 -18.73 9.23
CA GLU A 321 -6.84 -19.12 7.82
C GLU A 321 -7.91 -20.19 7.56
N ALA A 322 -9.07 -19.76 7.08
CA ALA A 322 -10.22 -20.62 6.85
C ALA A 322 -10.21 -21.23 5.45
N ARG A 323 -10.33 -22.56 5.37
CA ARG A 323 -10.48 -23.32 4.11
C ARG A 323 -11.81 -24.07 4.11
N GLN A 324 -12.30 -24.42 2.92
CA GLN A 324 -13.53 -25.20 2.74
C GLN A 324 -14.72 -24.62 3.54
N VAL A 325 -14.86 -23.30 3.51
CA VAL A 325 -15.82 -22.51 4.27
C VAL A 325 -17.30 -22.88 4.02
N THR A 326 -17.61 -23.50 2.88
CA THR A 326 -18.95 -24.00 2.54
C THR A 326 -19.18 -25.47 2.88
N SER A 327 -18.17 -26.16 3.44
CA SER A 327 -18.30 -27.57 3.83
C SER A 327 -19.25 -27.75 5.01
N SER A 328 -19.92 -28.90 5.08
CA SER A 328 -20.77 -29.28 6.22
C SER A 328 -19.99 -29.26 7.54
N ALA A 329 -18.71 -29.66 7.53
CA ALA A 329 -17.83 -29.61 8.69
C ALA A 329 -17.60 -28.17 9.20
N PHE A 330 -17.25 -27.23 8.31
CA PHE A 330 -17.05 -25.83 8.67
C PHE A 330 -18.33 -25.20 9.21
N ILE A 331 -19.44 -25.40 8.50
CA ILE A 331 -20.77 -24.88 8.86
C ILE A 331 -21.20 -25.40 10.24
N LYS A 332 -21.07 -26.71 10.49
CA LYS A 332 -21.45 -27.32 11.78
C LYS A 332 -20.56 -26.84 12.92
N ARG A 333 -19.24 -26.77 12.69
CA ARG A 333 -18.26 -26.33 13.70
C ARG A 333 -18.53 -24.90 14.17
N HIS A 334 -18.84 -24.00 13.24
CA HIS A 334 -19.09 -22.59 13.52
C HIS A 334 -20.59 -22.24 13.67
N ARG A 335 -21.48 -23.24 13.62
CA ARG A 335 -22.94 -23.10 13.76
C ARG A 335 -23.56 -22.09 12.77
N LEU A 336 -23.08 -22.13 11.53
CA LEU A 336 -23.55 -21.24 10.46
C LEU A 336 -24.85 -21.79 9.83
N ALA A 337 -25.63 -20.91 9.20
CA ALA A 337 -26.96 -21.27 8.70
C ALA A 337 -26.95 -22.32 7.57
N SER A 338 -26.22 -22.06 6.47
CA SER A 338 -26.15 -22.94 5.30
C SER A 338 -24.97 -22.57 4.39
N ALA A 339 -24.60 -23.45 3.47
CA ALA A 339 -23.52 -23.19 2.51
C ALA A 339 -23.83 -21.97 1.61
N SER A 340 -25.08 -21.82 1.16
CA SER A 340 -25.49 -20.67 0.33
C SER A 340 -25.45 -19.36 1.08
N ALA A 341 -25.85 -19.35 2.36
CA ALA A 341 -25.76 -18.17 3.22
C ALA A 341 -24.30 -17.77 3.44
N VAL A 342 -23.41 -18.74 3.71
CA VAL A 342 -21.97 -18.49 3.87
C VAL A 342 -21.37 -17.93 2.58
N GLN A 343 -21.69 -18.51 1.42
CA GLN A 343 -21.16 -18.03 0.15
C GLN A 343 -21.61 -16.60 -0.17
N SER A 344 -22.88 -16.26 0.10
CA SER A 344 -23.40 -14.91 -0.08
C SER A 344 -22.72 -13.90 0.86
N ALA A 345 -22.52 -14.28 2.12
CA ALA A 345 -21.80 -13.46 3.09
C ALA A 345 -20.34 -13.23 2.69
N ILE A 346 -19.62 -14.28 2.26
CA ILE A 346 -18.23 -14.18 1.80
C ILE A 346 -18.11 -13.21 0.64
N LYS A 347 -19.00 -13.32 -0.36
CA LYS A 347 -19.00 -12.39 -1.50
C LYS A 347 -19.08 -10.93 -1.03
N LYS A 348 -20.00 -10.63 -0.11
CA LYS A 348 -20.15 -9.27 0.43
C LYS A 348 -18.98 -8.81 1.30
N LEU A 349 -18.35 -9.72 2.05
CA LEU A 349 -17.17 -9.41 2.85
C LEU A 349 -15.92 -9.17 1.99
N LEU A 350 -15.76 -9.91 0.88
CA LEU A 350 -14.73 -9.67 -0.13
C LEU A 350 -14.96 -8.33 -0.85
N ASP A 351 -16.20 -8.07 -1.30
CA ASP A 351 -16.56 -6.81 -1.99
C ASP A 351 -16.26 -5.57 -1.12
N LYS A 352 -16.31 -5.72 0.21
CA LYS A 352 -16.02 -4.66 1.20
C LYS A 352 -14.59 -4.72 1.79
N ASP A 353 -13.71 -5.55 1.23
CA ASP A 353 -12.33 -5.75 1.69
C ASP A 353 -12.16 -6.19 3.17
N PHE A 354 -13.20 -6.70 3.84
CA PHE A 354 -13.08 -7.19 5.21
C PHE A 354 -12.30 -8.50 5.30
N ILE A 355 -12.38 -9.32 4.26
CA ILE A 355 -11.63 -10.55 4.11
C ILE A 355 -10.91 -10.55 2.76
N THR A 356 -9.88 -11.39 2.67
CA THR A 356 -9.14 -11.66 1.43
C THR A 356 -9.13 -13.16 1.17
N GLU A 357 -8.93 -13.54 -0.10
CA GLU A 357 -8.83 -14.94 -0.53
C GLU A 357 -7.53 -15.17 -1.30
N ILE A 358 -6.71 -16.10 -0.80
CA ILE A 358 -5.50 -16.58 -1.49
C ILE A 358 -5.59 -18.11 -1.55
N ASN A 359 -5.55 -18.69 -2.75
CA ASN A 359 -5.58 -20.14 -2.96
C ASN A 359 -6.74 -20.83 -2.20
N LYS A 360 -7.96 -20.27 -2.28
CA LYS A 360 -9.15 -20.76 -1.57
C LYS A 360 -9.04 -20.76 -0.03
N THR A 361 -8.09 -19.99 0.50
CA THR A 361 -7.92 -19.74 1.93
C THR A 361 -8.38 -18.32 2.22
N TYR A 362 -9.33 -18.18 3.13
CA TYR A 362 -9.89 -16.91 3.55
C TYR A 362 -9.28 -16.46 4.87
N SER A 363 -8.91 -15.19 4.95
CA SER A 363 -8.44 -14.55 6.18
C SER A 363 -8.96 -13.12 6.24
N LEU A 364 -9.01 -12.53 7.44
CA LEU A 364 -9.32 -11.11 7.56
C LEU A 364 -8.19 -10.27 6.96
N THR A 365 -8.57 -9.23 6.23
CA THR A 365 -7.61 -8.32 5.58
C THR A 365 -6.78 -7.55 6.60
N ASP A 366 -7.43 -7.09 7.69
CA ASP A 366 -6.74 -6.46 8.81
C ASP A 366 -6.47 -7.47 9.93
N ARG A 367 -5.19 -7.75 10.18
CA ARG A 367 -4.73 -8.67 11.22
C ARG A 367 -5.01 -8.18 12.64
N LEU A 368 -4.97 -6.87 12.90
CA LEU A 368 -5.35 -6.34 14.22
C LEU A 368 -6.84 -6.54 14.46
N PHE A 369 -7.67 -6.34 13.43
CA PHE A 369 -9.10 -6.61 13.53
C PHE A 369 -9.38 -8.10 13.77
N ALA A 370 -8.63 -8.99 13.12
CA ALA A 370 -8.69 -10.44 13.36
C ALA A 370 -8.34 -10.81 14.81
N LEU A 371 -7.25 -10.26 15.34
CA LEU A 371 -6.84 -10.48 16.72
C LEU A 371 -7.87 -9.91 17.70
N TRP A 372 -8.37 -8.71 17.46
CA TRP A 372 -9.40 -8.08 18.30
C TRP A 372 -10.68 -8.92 18.34
N ILE A 373 -11.18 -9.42 17.20
CA ILE A 373 -12.33 -10.33 17.16
C ILE A 373 -12.04 -11.61 17.96
N LYS A 374 -10.83 -12.17 17.83
CA LYS A 374 -10.44 -13.37 18.58
C LYS A 374 -10.39 -13.12 20.08
N THR A 375 -10.00 -11.92 20.51
CA THR A 375 -10.00 -11.49 21.92
C THR A 375 -11.40 -11.27 22.47
N VAL A 376 -12.26 -10.55 21.75
CA VAL A 376 -13.59 -10.18 22.27
C VAL A 376 -14.62 -11.30 22.12
N TYR A 377 -14.56 -12.07 21.02
CA TYR A 377 -15.59 -13.06 20.65
C TYR A 377 -15.06 -14.49 20.51
N GLY A 378 -13.77 -14.71 20.77
CA GLY A 378 -13.08 -16.00 20.59
C GLY A 378 -12.33 -16.46 21.84
N THR A 379 -11.25 -17.19 21.63
CA THR A 379 -10.42 -17.79 22.69
C THR A 379 -9.31 -16.85 23.19
N GLY A 380 -9.23 -15.63 22.66
CA GLY A 380 -8.06 -14.77 22.82
C GLY A 380 -6.84 -15.24 22.03
N PHE A 381 -5.75 -14.49 22.18
CA PHE A 381 -4.43 -14.83 21.69
C PHE A 381 -3.41 -14.63 22.82
N ARG A 382 -2.27 -15.31 22.71
CA ARG A 382 -1.08 -15.07 23.53
C ARG A 382 0.14 -15.21 22.63
N LEU A 383 1.11 -14.34 22.82
CA LEU A 383 2.44 -14.47 22.22
C LEU A 383 3.18 -15.71 22.75
#